data_AF-A0AAU9JAU6-F1
#
_entry.id   AF-A0AAU9JAU6-F1
#
_cell.length_a   1.000
_cell.length_b   1.000
_cell.length_c   1.000
_cell.angle_alpha   90.00
_cell.angle_beta   90.00
_cell.angle_gamma   90.00
#
_symmetry.space_group_name_H-M   'P 1'
#
loop_
_entity.id
_entity.type
_entity.pdbx_description
1 polymer ?
#
loop_
_entity_poly.entity_id
_entity_poly.type
_entity_poly.pdbx_seq_one_letter_code
_entity_poly.pdbx_strand_id
1 'polypeptide(L)'
;MMILIFFLPLAAAYCPQWVCQSLNYTVCATLQGTQILANSNGCPTDFYCKLEDFYDWSDLLSPSSTKSFYCTRQNYDGVDSSTIDSQGSSFCGTRNPDAFLAVGSHPKKCTTQQDCKTREGWSTQCVCGLDGYFYCEADISSNAFDGYWKVCQISKNLTNDLRIDARNRTYWNWYQKYYVEIISAPGCLGNLLWEFQILSDLKSLALDSAVFLGISAVSTALLI
;
A
#
# COMPACT_ATOMS: atom_id res chain seq x y z
N MET A 1 10.74 18.46 49.63
CA MET A 1 9.75 18.36 48.53
C MET A 1 10.30 17.33 47.54
N MET A 2 9.77 16.12 47.54
CA MET A 2 10.29 14.99 46.74
C MET A 2 9.55 14.97 45.41
N ILE A 3 10.24 15.28 44.31
CA ILE A 3 9.67 15.23 42.95
C ILE A 3 9.71 13.76 42.51
N LEU A 4 8.54 13.11 42.52
CA LEU A 4 8.35 11.77 41.98
C LEU A 4 8.31 11.88 40.44
N ILE A 5 9.44 11.61 39.79
CA ILE A 5 9.50 11.54 38.32
C ILE A 5 8.88 10.20 37.91
N PHE A 6 7.63 10.26 37.43
CA PHE A 6 6.93 9.13 36.83
C PHE A 6 7.55 8.85 35.46
N PHE A 7 8.48 7.90 35.39
CA PHE A 7 8.92 7.34 34.11
C PHE A 7 7.77 6.49 33.58
N LEU A 8 6.88 7.09 32.78
CA LEU A 8 5.96 6.33 31.96
C LEU A 8 6.82 5.53 30.96
N PRO A 9 6.78 4.19 30.96
CA PRO A 9 7.41 3.44 29.91
C PRO A 9 6.76 3.87 28.60
N LEU A 10 7.56 4.46 27.70
CA LEU A 10 7.18 4.62 26.31
C LEU A 10 6.89 3.22 25.79
N ALA A 11 5.61 2.85 25.68
CA ALA A 11 5.22 1.62 25.03
C ALA A 11 5.82 1.67 23.62
N ALA A 12 6.80 0.82 23.36
CA ALA A 12 7.36 0.69 22.02
C ALA A 12 6.19 0.36 21.10
N ALA A 13 5.90 1.24 20.15
CA ALA A 13 4.86 1.00 19.17
C ALA A 13 5.23 -0.31 18.45
N TYR A 14 4.36 -1.30 18.56
CA TYR A 14 4.57 -2.62 17.98
C TYR A 14 3.70 -2.74 16.73
N CYS A 15 4.28 -3.11 15.59
CA CYS A 15 3.52 -3.39 14.38
C CYS A 15 3.06 -4.85 14.37
N PRO A 16 1.76 -5.13 14.17
CA PRO A 16 1.27 -6.49 14.02
C PRO A 16 1.95 -7.12 12.81
N GLN A 17 2.34 -8.36 12.98
CA GLN A 17 2.97 -9.11 11.90
C GLN A 17 1.95 -10.03 11.28
N TRP A 18 1.75 -9.90 9.97
CA TRP A 18 0.99 -10.85 9.18
C TRP A 18 1.84 -12.06 8.87
N VAL A 19 1.29 -13.24 9.11
CA VAL A 19 1.95 -14.52 8.88
C VAL A 19 1.00 -15.41 8.09
N CYS A 20 1.48 -15.95 6.98
CA CYS A 20 0.69 -16.87 6.16
C CYS A 20 0.55 -18.23 6.86
N GLN A 21 -0.69 -18.69 7.04
CA GLN A 21 -1.01 -19.98 7.63
C GLN A 21 -2.24 -20.59 6.94
N SER A 22 -2.28 -21.92 6.83
CA SER A 22 -3.47 -22.60 6.34
C SER A 22 -4.58 -22.55 7.39
N LEU A 23 -5.66 -21.83 7.09
CA LEU A 23 -6.86 -21.73 7.93
C LEU A 23 -8.05 -22.39 7.22
N ASN A 24 -9.19 -22.45 7.91
CA ASN A 24 -10.45 -22.83 7.30
C ASN A 24 -10.78 -21.83 6.17
N TYR A 25 -11.24 -22.32 5.02
CA TYR A 25 -11.49 -21.50 3.83
C TYR A 25 -12.52 -20.36 4.03
N THR A 26 -13.37 -20.40 5.06
CA THR A 26 -14.28 -19.28 5.40
C THR A 26 -13.66 -18.24 6.33
N VAL A 27 -12.52 -18.56 6.95
CA VAL A 27 -11.74 -17.67 7.80
C VAL A 27 -10.70 -16.98 6.93
N CYS A 28 -10.72 -15.67 6.95
CA CYS A 28 -9.78 -14.87 6.19
C CYS A 28 -8.49 -14.65 6.98
N ALA A 29 -8.60 -14.25 8.25
CA ALA A 29 -7.45 -14.17 9.14
C ALA A 29 -7.85 -14.40 10.60
N THR A 30 -6.88 -14.72 11.45
CA THR A 30 -7.06 -14.83 12.90
C THR A 30 -5.99 -14.00 13.61
N LEU A 31 -6.41 -13.07 14.44
CA LEU A 31 -5.54 -12.37 15.38
C LEU A 31 -5.17 -13.30 16.54
N GLN A 32 -3.88 -13.43 16.81
CA GLN A 32 -3.33 -14.15 17.97
C GLN A 32 -2.24 -13.30 18.62
N GLY A 33 -2.59 -12.64 19.73
CA GLY A 33 -1.70 -11.67 20.36
C GLY A 33 -1.36 -10.55 19.39
N THR A 34 -0.08 -10.44 19.01
CA THR A 34 0.39 -9.41 18.09
C THR A 34 0.62 -9.90 16.65
N GLN A 35 0.21 -11.14 16.35
CA GLN A 35 0.30 -11.72 15.01
C GLN A 35 -1.07 -11.83 14.37
N ILE A 36 -1.14 -11.59 13.07
CA ILE A 36 -2.33 -11.81 12.25
C ILE A 36 -2.03 -12.99 11.34
N LEU A 37 -2.64 -14.13 11.64
CA LEU A 37 -2.52 -15.34 10.84
C LEU A 37 -3.44 -15.21 9.63
N ALA A 38 -2.89 -14.94 8.46
CA ALA A 38 -3.64 -14.83 7.21
C ALA A 38 -3.82 -16.19 6.55
N ASN A 39 -5.01 -16.46 6.03
CA ASN A 39 -5.31 -17.70 5.35
C ASN A 39 -4.55 -17.82 4.03
N SER A 40 -3.53 -18.69 4.01
CA SER A 40 -2.72 -18.97 2.82
C SER A 40 -3.51 -19.58 1.67
N ASN A 41 -4.67 -20.18 1.96
CA ASN A 41 -5.54 -20.78 0.96
C ASN A 41 -6.45 -19.77 0.27
N GLY A 42 -6.45 -18.50 0.72
CA GLY A 42 -7.35 -17.47 0.26
C GLY A 42 -8.77 -17.63 0.80
N CYS A 43 -9.67 -16.79 0.30
CA CYS A 43 -11.10 -16.84 0.55
C CYS A 43 -11.84 -17.54 -0.62
N PRO A 44 -13.13 -17.91 -0.47
CA PRO A 44 -13.96 -18.34 -1.59
C PRO A 44 -13.99 -17.27 -2.68
N THR A 45 -14.29 -17.66 -3.92
CA THR A 45 -14.49 -16.73 -5.04
C THR A 45 -15.45 -15.60 -4.67
N ASP A 46 -15.05 -14.36 -4.94
CA ASP A 46 -15.76 -13.11 -4.61
C ASP A 46 -15.86 -12.74 -3.12
N PHE A 47 -15.08 -13.38 -2.26
CA PHE A 47 -14.97 -13.04 -0.84
C PHE A 47 -13.55 -12.61 -0.50
N TYR A 48 -13.42 -11.65 0.40
CA TYR A 48 -12.13 -11.05 0.78
C TYR A 48 -12.14 -10.60 2.25
N CYS A 49 -10.96 -10.29 2.78
CA CYS A 49 -10.79 -9.39 3.92
C CYS A 49 -10.68 -7.94 3.45
N LYS A 50 -10.94 -7.00 4.35
CA LYS A 50 -10.50 -5.61 4.19
C LYS A 50 -9.43 -5.28 5.20
N LEU A 51 -8.44 -4.49 4.79
CA LEU A 51 -7.42 -3.98 5.71
C LEU A 51 -8.03 -3.16 6.86
N GLU A 52 -9.12 -2.43 6.59
CA GLU A 52 -9.77 -1.58 7.59
C GLU A 52 -10.29 -2.34 8.82
N ASP A 53 -10.65 -3.61 8.67
CA ASP A 53 -11.10 -4.47 9.76
C ASP A 53 -10.00 -4.75 10.80
N PHE A 54 -8.73 -4.51 10.42
CA PHE A 54 -7.53 -4.74 11.25
C PHE A 54 -6.92 -3.46 11.82
N TYR A 55 -7.50 -2.28 11.52
CA TYR A 55 -7.01 -0.99 12.04
C TYR A 55 -7.58 -0.63 13.43
N ASP A 56 -8.49 -1.42 14.02
CA ASP A 56 -8.85 -1.22 15.43
C ASP A 56 -7.75 -1.81 16.34
N TRP A 57 -6.72 -1.01 16.53
CA TRP A 57 -5.53 -1.35 17.32
C TRP A 57 -5.84 -1.67 18.79
N SER A 58 -7.00 -1.25 19.31
CA SER A 58 -7.37 -1.54 20.69
C SER A 58 -7.52 -3.04 20.95
N ASP A 59 -7.99 -3.80 19.94
CA ASP A 59 -8.12 -5.25 20.00
C ASP A 59 -6.76 -5.97 19.87
N LEU A 60 -5.79 -5.35 19.16
CA LEU A 60 -4.44 -5.89 18.92
C LEU A 60 -3.53 -5.83 20.17
N LEU A 61 -3.86 -4.96 21.13
CA LEU A 61 -3.05 -4.74 22.34
C LEU A 61 -3.41 -5.68 23.50
N SER A 62 -4.41 -6.56 23.34
CA SER A 62 -4.78 -7.55 24.34
C SER A 62 -4.06 -8.89 24.05
N PRO A 63 -3.03 -9.28 24.82
CA PRO A 63 -2.23 -10.48 24.52
C PRO A 63 -3.02 -11.80 24.55
N SER A 64 -4.22 -11.78 25.13
CA SER A 64 -5.13 -12.92 25.22
C SER A 64 -6.28 -12.87 24.21
N SER A 65 -6.38 -11.83 23.37
CA SER A 65 -7.43 -11.77 22.36
C SER A 65 -7.12 -12.76 21.24
N THR A 66 -8.08 -13.63 20.96
CA THR A 66 -8.14 -14.38 19.71
C THR A 66 -9.40 -13.93 19.00
N LYS A 67 -9.22 -13.33 17.82
CA LYS A 67 -10.34 -12.82 17.01
C LYS A 67 -10.19 -13.35 15.60
N SER A 68 -11.22 -14.04 15.13
CA SER A 68 -11.27 -14.50 13.74
C SER A 68 -12.05 -13.51 12.89
N PHE A 69 -11.46 -13.17 11.76
CA PHE A 69 -12.03 -12.34 10.71
C PHE A 69 -12.45 -13.27 9.59
N TYR A 70 -13.73 -13.25 9.25
CA TYR A 70 -14.31 -14.15 8.26
C TYR A 70 -14.25 -13.52 6.88
N CYS A 71 -14.11 -14.36 5.86
CA CYS A 71 -14.25 -13.96 4.48
C CYS A 71 -15.65 -13.36 4.30
N THR A 72 -15.74 -12.12 3.80
CA THR A 72 -17.01 -11.46 3.54
C THR A 72 -17.14 -11.17 2.05
N ARG A 73 -18.37 -11.36 1.53
CA ARG A 73 -18.66 -11.00 0.15
C ARG A 73 -18.62 -9.48 0.07
N GLN A 74 -17.71 -8.97 -0.75
CA GLN A 74 -17.63 -7.53 -0.96
C GLN A 74 -18.66 -7.17 -2.03
N ASN A 75 -19.77 -6.55 -1.61
CA ASN A 75 -20.78 -5.96 -2.52
C ASN A 75 -20.39 -4.53 -2.95
N TYR A 76 -19.13 -4.13 -2.77
CA TYR A 76 -18.67 -2.86 -3.28
C TYR A 76 -18.58 -2.97 -4.78
N ASP A 77 -19.18 -2.02 -5.49
CA ASP A 77 -19.02 -1.89 -6.93
C ASP A 77 -17.51 -2.01 -7.21
N GLY A 78 -17.15 -2.99 -8.04
CA GLY A 78 -15.75 -3.20 -8.42
C GLY A 78 -15.19 -1.97 -9.13
N VAL A 79 -14.04 -2.13 -9.78
CA VAL A 79 -13.47 -1.03 -10.56
C VAL A 79 -14.35 -0.74 -11.77
N ASP A 80 -15.23 0.27 -11.69
CA ASP A 80 -16.05 0.72 -12.82
C ASP A 80 -15.21 1.50 -13.82
N SER A 81 -14.76 0.79 -14.86
CA SER A 81 -13.94 1.37 -15.92
C SER A 81 -14.66 2.51 -16.66
N SER A 82 -15.99 2.45 -16.80
CA SER A 82 -16.74 3.47 -17.53
C SER A 82 -16.79 4.80 -16.76
N THR A 83 -17.01 4.72 -15.44
CA THR A 83 -16.93 5.88 -14.55
C THR A 83 -15.52 6.44 -14.52
N ILE A 84 -14.48 5.60 -14.46
CA ILE A 84 -13.08 6.06 -14.50
C ILE A 84 -12.78 6.77 -15.82
N ASP A 85 -13.14 6.18 -16.96
CA ASP A 85 -12.87 6.75 -18.29
C ASP A 85 -13.52 8.11 -18.48
N SER A 86 -14.72 8.31 -17.92
CA SER A 86 -15.44 9.58 -17.99
C SER A 86 -14.68 10.76 -17.34
N GLN A 87 -13.73 10.49 -16.44
CA GLN A 87 -12.95 11.53 -15.76
C GLN A 87 -11.87 12.16 -16.65
N GLY A 88 -11.52 11.54 -17.79
CA GLY A 88 -10.52 12.05 -18.72
C GLY A 88 -9.11 12.20 -18.13
N SER A 89 -8.21 12.86 -18.88
CA SER A 89 -6.84 13.08 -18.43
C SER A 89 -6.68 14.31 -17.55
N SER A 90 -5.79 14.23 -16.55
CA SER A 90 -5.40 15.37 -15.71
C SER A 90 -3.92 15.69 -15.83
N PHE A 91 -3.54 16.88 -15.36
CA PHE A 91 -2.14 17.24 -15.18
C PHE A 91 -1.51 16.42 -14.05
N CYS A 92 -0.27 15.98 -14.25
CA CYS A 92 0.51 15.29 -13.24
C CYS A 92 1.15 16.22 -12.21
N GLY A 93 1.15 17.53 -12.47
CA GLY A 93 1.91 18.51 -11.72
C GLY A 93 3.41 18.46 -12.04
N THR A 94 4.22 19.00 -11.14
CA THR A 94 5.68 19.02 -11.23
C THR A 94 6.25 18.07 -10.20
N ARG A 95 7.20 17.23 -10.61
CA ARG A 95 7.91 16.34 -9.70
C ARG A 95 8.79 17.16 -8.76
N ASN A 96 8.59 17.01 -7.46
CA ASN A 96 9.50 17.58 -6.46
C ASN A 96 10.64 16.59 -6.12
N PRO A 97 11.88 16.80 -6.60
CA PRO A 97 13.01 15.93 -6.25
C PRO A 97 13.42 16.04 -4.77
N ASP A 98 12.95 17.07 -4.06
CA ASP A 98 13.27 17.26 -2.65
C ASP A 98 12.45 16.34 -1.73
N ALA A 99 11.39 15.70 -2.27
CA ALA A 99 10.63 14.65 -1.60
C ALA A 99 11.38 13.30 -1.49
N PHE A 100 12.61 13.24 -2.00
CA PHE A 100 13.47 12.06 -1.88
C PHE A 100 14.02 12.00 -0.46
N LEU A 101 14.27 10.80 0.04
CA LEU A 101 14.91 10.62 1.33
C LEU A 101 16.32 11.26 1.32
N ALA A 102 16.68 11.91 2.41
CA ALA A 102 18.02 12.47 2.61
C ALA A 102 19.08 11.36 2.62
N VAL A 103 18.72 10.19 3.16
CA VAL A 103 19.59 9.01 3.26
C VAL A 103 18.82 7.77 2.81
N GLY A 104 19.35 7.06 1.81
CA GLY A 104 18.75 5.84 1.27
C GLY A 104 17.67 6.08 0.21
N SER A 105 16.84 5.07 -0.02
CA SER A 105 15.77 5.08 -1.03
C SER A 105 14.57 4.30 -0.52
N HIS A 106 13.37 4.65 -1.00
CA HIS A 106 12.17 3.84 -0.72
C HIS A 106 12.24 2.48 -1.45
N PRO A 107 11.66 1.40 -0.87
CA PRO A 107 11.11 1.35 0.50
C PRO A 107 12.24 1.40 1.54
N LYS A 108 12.06 2.21 2.60
CA LYS A 108 13.03 2.36 3.68
C LYS A 108 12.39 2.02 5.02
N LYS A 109 12.98 1.06 5.74
CA LYS A 109 12.60 0.77 7.13
C LYS A 109 13.01 1.93 8.04
N CYS A 110 12.20 2.20 9.06
CA CYS A 110 12.45 3.25 10.04
C CYS A 110 12.23 2.73 11.46
N THR A 111 12.85 3.39 12.44
CA THR A 111 12.55 3.22 13.87
C THR A 111 11.88 4.47 14.41
N THR A 112 12.20 5.64 13.83
CA THR A 112 11.59 6.92 14.18
C THR A 112 11.28 7.72 12.91
N GLN A 113 10.42 8.73 13.02
CA GLN A 113 10.15 9.67 11.92
C GLN A 113 11.42 10.37 11.41
N GLN A 114 12.46 10.53 12.24
CA GLN A 114 13.72 11.16 11.84
C GLN A 114 14.49 10.33 10.80
N ASP A 115 14.29 9.01 10.76
CA ASP A 115 14.86 8.16 9.72
C ASP A 115 14.24 8.46 8.34
N CYS A 116 13.06 9.09 8.32
CA CYS A 116 12.26 9.43 7.14
C CYS A 116 12.42 10.88 6.71
N LYS A 117 13.54 11.51 7.08
CA LYS A 117 13.88 12.87 6.66
C LYS A 117 14.12 12.93 5.15
N THR A 118 13.49 13.89 4.49
CA THR A 118 13.65 14.20 3.07
C THR A 118 14.83 15.15 2.84
N ARG A 119 15.24 15.33 1.58
CA ARG A 119 16.37 16.22 1.23
C ARG A 119 16.12 17.68 1.60
N GLU A 120 14.87 18.13 1.58
CA GLU A 120 14.48 19.48 2.03
C GLU A 120 14.50 19.63 3.56
N GLY A 121 14.59 18.52 4.28
CA GLY A 121 14.72 18.49 5.73
C GLY A 121 13.42 18.32 6.52
N TRP A 122 12.26 18.23 5.86
CA TRP A 122 11.03 17.74 6.50
C TRP A 122 11.07 16.20 6.63
N SER A 123 10.16 15.61 7.40
CA SER A 123 10.12 14.15 7.63
C SER A 123 8.76 13.59 7.24
N THR A 124 8.74 12.46 6.53
CA THR A 124 7.49 11.69 6.30
C THR A 124 7.15 10.83 7.51
N GLN A 125 5.95 10.26 7.52
CA GLN A 125 5.52 9.37 8.60
C GLN A 125 6.31 8.05 8.56
N CYS A 126 6.56 7.50 9.75
CA CYS A 126 7.09 6.15 9.93
C CYS A 126 5.91 5.25 10.31
N VAL A 127 5.36 4.52 9.35
CA VAL A 127 4.08 3.78 9.48
C VAL A 127 4.32 2.27 9.47
N CYS A 128 3.39 1.52 10.06
CA CYS A 128 3.52 0.06 10.13
C CYS A 128 3.30 -0.60 8.77
N GLY A 129 4.21 -1.51 8.43
CA GLY A 129 4.02 -2.51 7.40
C GLY A 129 3.32 -3.76 7.93
N LEU A 130 2.94 -4.64 7.00
CA LEU A 130 2.28 -5.91 7.30
C LEU A 130 3.27 -7.00 7.72
N ASP A 131 4.57 -6.80 7.57
CA ASP A 131 5.63 -7.74 7.98
C ASP A 131 6.14 -7.51 9.42
N GLY A 132 5.50 -6.62 10.18
CA GLY A 132 5.89 -6.28 11.55
C GLY A 132 7.01 -5.24 11.67
N TYR A 133 7.45 -4.63 10.56
CA TYR A 133 8.39 -3.51 10.57
C TYR A 133 7.71 -2.17 10.27
N PHE A 134 8.35 -1.06 10.65
CA PHE A 134 7.93 0.27 10.23
C PHE A 134 8.68 0.72 8.97
N TYR A 135 8.00 1.50 8.13
CA TYR A 135 8.51 2.04 6.87
C TYR A 135 8.24 3.53 6.75
N CYS A 136 9.15 4.23 6.08
CA CYS A 136 8.93 5.61 5.67
C CYS A 136 7.86 5.65 4.60
N GLU A 137 6.80 6.41 4.87
CA GLU A 137 5.77 6.74 3.91
C GLU A 137 6.39 7.53 2.75
N ALA A 138 6.01 7.16 1.52
CA ALA A 138 6.56 7.75 0.31
C ALA A 138 5.61 8.80 -0.28
N ASP A 139 6.13 9.98 -0.59
CA ASP A 139 5.41 10.98 -1.37
C ASP A 139 5.39 10.58 -2.86
N ILE A 140 4.31 10.95 -3.59
CA ILE A 140 4.16 10.68 -5.03
C ILE A 140 5.32 11.22 -5.86
N SER A 141 6.01 12.27 -5.41
CA SER A 141 7.16 12.87 -6.08
C SER A 141 8.46 12.08 -5.88
N SER A 142 8.52 11.21 -4.88
CA SER A 142 9.72 10.44 -4.52
C SER A 142 10.11 9.38 -5.57
N ASN A 143 11.26 8.74 -5.39
CA ASN A 143 11.72 7.65 -6.25
C ASN A 143 10.84 6.39 -6.16
N ALA A 144 9.99 6.25 -5.13
CA ALA A 144 9.07 5.12 -5.00
C ALA A 144 8.06 5.04 -6.17
N PHE A 145 7.75 6.19 -6.78
CA PHE A 145 6.75 6.32 -7.84
C PHE A 145 7.38 6.78 -9.16
N ASP A 146 8.63 6.37 -9.44
CA ASP A 146 9.27 6.61 -10.73
C ASP A 146 8.42 6.14 -11.92
N GLY A 147 7.65 5.06 -11.75
CA GLY A 147 6.70 4.57 -12.74
C GLY A 147 5.60 5.57 -13.09
N TYR A 148 5.00 6.23 -12.08
CA TYR A 148 4.00 7.29 -12.28
C TYR A 148 4.57 8.42 -13.14
N TRP A 149 5.76 8.91 -12.76
CA TRP A 149 6.41 10.01 -13.49
C TRP A 149 6.81 9.60 -14.90
N LYS A 150 7.20 8.34 -15.13
CA LYS A 150 7.47 7.84 -16.48
C LYS A 150 6.22 7.89 -17.36
N VAL A 151 5.05 7.49 -16.85
CA VAL A 151 3.77 7.59 -17.58
C VAL A 151 3.49 9.06 -17.93
N CYS A 152 3.64 9.97 -16.98
CA CYS A 152 3.46 11.41 -17.21
C CYS A 152 4.40 11.99 -18.28
N GLN A 153 5.67 11.57 -18.30
CA GLN A 153 6.66 12.03 -19.28
C GLN A 153 6.37 11.51 -20.69
N ILE A 154 5.86 10.27 -20.82
CA ILE A 154 5.43 9.73 -22.11
C ILE A 154 4.33 10.62 -22.70
N SER A 155 3.32 10.99 -21.91
CA SER A 155 2.27 11.92 -22.35
C SER A 155 2.82 13.29 -22.76
N LYS A 156 3.78 13.84 -21.98
CA LYS A 156 4.40 15.12 -22.33
C LYS A 156 5.06 15.10 -23.70
N ASN A 157 5.74 14.01 -24.05
CA ASN A 157 6.36 13.87 -25.37
C ASN A 157 5.34 13.86 -26.51
N LEU A 158 4.07 13.50 -26.23
CA LEU A 158 3.00 13.43 -27.21
C LEU A 158 2.16 14.70 -27.27
N THR A 159 1.89 15.34 -26.13
CA THR A 159 0.93 16.45 -26.01
C THR A 159 1.54 17.76 -25.54
N ASN A 160 2.86 17.84 -25.36
CA ASN A 160 3.62 18.94 -24.73
C ASN A 160 3.27 19.25 -23.26
N ASP A 161 2.34 18.51 -22.66
CA ASP A 161 1.88 18.66 -21.27
C ASP A 161 2.10 17.38 -20.46
N LEU A 162 2.54 17.51 -19.20
CA LEU A 162 2.62 16.38 -18.27
C LEU A 162 1.21 15.95 -17.87
N ARG A 163 0.63 14.98 -18.58
CA ARG A 163 -0.71 14.47 -18.34
C ARG A 163 -0.72 12.97 -18.04
N ILE A 164 -1.75 12.54 -17.32
CA ILE A 164 -2.02 11.15 -17.00
C ILE A 164 -3.49 10.88 -17.24
N ASP A 165 -3.81 9.76 -17.89
CA ASP A 165 -5.19 9.33 -18.07
C ASP A 165 -5.82 8.86 -16.76
N ALA A 166 -7.14 8.82 -16.71
CA ALA A 166 -7.89 8.49 -15.51
C ALA A 166 -7.57 7.10 -14.94
N ARG A 167 -7.31 6.10 -15.78
CA ARG A 167 -7.01 4.73 -15.34
C ARG A 167 -5.65 4.67 -14.67
N ASN A 168 -4.62 5.20 -15.31
CA ASN A 168 -3.28 5.29 -14.73
C ASN A 168 -3.29 6.12 -13.45
N ARG A 169 -4.00 7.26 -13.42
CA ARG A 169 -4.12 8.08 -12.21
C ARG A 169 -4.76 7.31 -11.06
N THR A 170 -5.88 6.62 -11.32
CA THR A 170 -6.59 5.84 -10.29
C THR A 170 -5.71 4.72 -9.75
N TYR A 171 -5.01 3.99 -10.61
CA TYR A 171 -4.03 2.99 -10.21
C TYR A 171 -2.95 3.58 -9.30
N TRP A 172 -2.29 4.66 -9.70
CA TRP A 172 -1.18 5.23 -8.93
C TRP A 172 -1.64 5.87 -7.62
N ASN A 173 -2.81 6.49 -7.57
CA ASN A 173 -3.39 7.00 -6.33
C ASN A 173 -3.69 5.86 -5.35
N TRP A 174 -4.24 4.75 -5.84
CA TRP A 174 -4.49 3.57 -5.02
C TRP A 174 -3.19 2.93 -4.52
N TYR A 175 -2.22 2.79 -5.42
CA TYR A 175 -0.89 2.26 -5.10
C TYR A 175 -0.17 3.13 -4.06
N GLN A 176 -0.25 4.46 -4.17
CA GLN A 176 0.32 5.38 -3.18
C GLN A 176 -0.35 5.20 -1.82
N LYS A 177 -1.68 5.15 -1.78
CA LYS A 177 -2.46 5.03 -0.54
C LYS A 177 -2.07 3.80 0.29
N TYR A 178 -1.82 2.67 -0.38
CA TYR A 178 -1.48 1.40 0.28
C TYR A 178 -0.01 1.00 0.07
N TYR A 179 0.86 1.96 -0.25
CA TYR A 179 2.23 1.65 -0.70
C TYR A 179 2.98 0.79 0.31
N VAL A 180 2.95 1.15 1.59
CA VAL A 180 3.66 0.43 2.66
C VAL A 180 3.07 -0.96 2.85
N GLU A 181 1.74 -1.08 2.88
CA GLU A 181 1.07 -2.36 3.00
C GLU A 181 1.43 -3.30 1.85
N ILE A 182 1.43 -2.80 0.61
CA ILE A 182 1.73 -3.59 -0.59
C ILE A 182 3.18 -4.07 -0.59
N ILE A 183 4.15 -3.20 -0.30
CA ILE A 183 5.59 -3.57 -0.38
C ILE A 183 6.05 -4.45 0.80
N SER A 184 5.29 -4.46 1.90
CA SER A 184 5.61 -5.26 3.09
C SER A 184 4.73 -6.51 3.23
N ALA A 185 3.75 -6.71 2.35
CA ALA A 185 2.82 -7.82 2.43
C ALA A 185 3.51 -9.19 2.27
N PRO A 186 3.24 -10.15 3.16
CA PRO A 186 3.49 -11.57 2.87
C PRO A 186 2.75 -12.03 1.61
N GLY A 187 3.36 -12.96 0.86
CA GLY A 187 2.87 -13.36 -0.47
C GLY A 187 1.44 -13.92 -0.51
N CYS A 188 0.90 -14.46 0.59
CA CYS A 188 -0.48 -14.95 0.61
C CYS A 188 -1.54 -13.84 0.60
N LEU A 189 -1.18 -12.59 0.88
CA LEU A 189 -2.16 -11.51 1.01
C LEU A 189 -2.70 -11.00 -0.32
N GLY A 190 -1.98 -11.24 -1.43
CA GLY A 190 -2.33 -10.76 -2.78
C GLY A 190 -3.77 -11.05 -3.19
N ASN A 191 -4.26 -12.26 -2.89
CA ASN A 191 -5.61 -12.71 -3.24
C ASN A 191 -6.56 -12.77 -2.03
N LEU A 192 -6.09 -12.34 -0.87
CA LEU A 192 -6.85 -12.39 0.38
C LEU A 192 -7.46 -11.01 0.72
N LEU A 193 -6.68 -9.96 0.50
CA LEU A 193 -7.08 -8.58 0.80
C LEU A 193 -7.78 -7.94 -0.40
N TRP A 194 -8.93 -7.33 -0.13
CA TRP A 194 -9.74 -6.64 -1.14
C TRP A 194 -8.98 -5.49 -1.79
N GLU A 195 -8.25 -4.71 -1.00
CA GLU A 195 -7.49 -3.56 -1.48
C GLU A 195 -6.41 -3.97 -2.51
N PHE A 196 -5.88 -5.19 -2.38
CA PHE A 196 -4.87 -5.73 -3.29
C PHE A 196 -5.51 -6.27 -4.56
N GLN A 197 -6.70 -6.87 -4.46
CA GLN A 197 -7.50 -7.25 -5.62
C GLN A 197 -7.86 -6.01 -6.46
N ILE A 198 -8.35 -4.94 -5.84
CA ILE A 198 -8.64 -3.67 -6.54
C ILE A 198 -7.40 -3.13 -7.25
N LEU A 199 -6.25 -3.16 -6.59
CA LEU A 199 -5.01 -2.72 -7.21
C LEU A 199 -4.66 -3.57 -8.44
N SER A 200 -4.84 -4.90 -8.36
CA SER A 200 -4.62 -5.82 -9.49
C SER A 200 -5.54 -5.49 -10.67
N ASP A 201 -6.83 -5.26 -10.41
CA ASP A 201 -7.81 -4.90 -11.43
C ASP A 201 -7.47 -3.56 -12.08
N LEU A 202 -7.13 -2.55 -11.26
CA LEU A 202 -6.67 -1.24 -11.73
C LEU A 202 -5.39 -1.34 -12.56
N LYS A 203 -4.46 -2.22 -12.19
CA LYS A 203 -3.22 -2.46 -12.94
C LYS A 203 -3.52 -3.02 -14.32
N SER A 204 -4.43 -4.00 -14.42
CA SER A 204 -4.85 -4.55 -15.70
C SER A 204 -5.43 -3.47 -16.60
N LEU A 205 -6.35 -2.65 -16.07
CA LEU A 205 -6.96 -1.54 -16.82
C LEU A 205 -5.94 -0.48 -17.25
N ALA A 206 -4.95 -0.16 -16.41
CA ALA A 206 -3.91 0.82 -16.72
C ALA A 206 -2.92 0.31 -17.79
N LEU A 207 -2.60 -0.99 -17.77
CA LEU A 207 -1.74 -1.62 -18.78
C LEU A 207 -2.41 -1.66 -20.15
N ASP A 208 -3.71 -1.95 -20.22
CA ASP A 208 -4.47 -1.91 -21.47
C ASP A 208 -4.42 -0.52 -22.13
N SER A 209 -4.41 0.54 -21.32
CA SER A 209 -4.22 1.93 -21.80
C SER A 209 -2.79 2.17 -22.31
N ALA A 210 -1.78 1.63 -21.63
CA ALA A 210 -0.37 1.83 -21.95
C ALA A 210 0.07 1.07 -23.22
N VAL A 211 -0.55 -0.08 -23.51
CA VAL A 211 -0.33 -0.84 -24.75
C VAL A 211 -0.75 -0.02 -25.98
N PHE A 212 -1.71 0.89 -25.86
CA PHE A 212 -2.08 1.83 -26.93
C PHE A 212 -1.06 2.96 -27.16
N LEU A 213 -0.13 3.19 -26.23
CA LEU A 213 0.92 4.22 -26.31
C LEU A 213 2.30 3.70 -26.76
N GLY A 214 2.37 2.47 -27.29
CA GLY A 214 3.56 2.01 -28.03
C GLY A 214 4.73 1.55 -27.16
N ILE A 215 4.48 0.73 -26.14
CA ILE A 215 5.53 -0.07 -25.50
C ILE A 215 5.37 -1.53 -25.97
N SER A 216 5.80 -1.78 -27.20
CA SER A 216 6.30 -3.10 -27.63
C SER A 216 7.76 -3.22 -27.21
N ALA A 217 8.05 -3.19 -25.91
CA ALA A 217 9.35 -3.60 -25.36
C ALA A 217 9.27 -3.78 -23.84
N VAL A 218 9.75 -4.94 -23.38
CA VAL A 218 9.96 -5.34 -21.97
C VAL A 218 8.74 -5.97 -21.29
N SER A 219 8.22 -7.05 -21.88
CA SER A 219 7.79 -8.19 -21.09
C SER A 219 9.03 -8.87 -20.53
N THR A 220 9.25 -8.81 -19.21
CA THR A 220 10.10 -9.65 -18.33
C THR A 220 10.98 -8.81 -17.38
N ALA A 221 10.38 -8.25 -16.33
CA ALA A 221 11.03 -8.01 -15.04
C ALA A 221 10.04 -7.32 -14.08
N LEU A 222 9.14 -8.08 -13.46
CA LEU A 222 8.61 -7.84 -12.11
C LEU A 222 7.61 -8.96 -11.79
N LEU A 223 8.14 -10.15 -11.53
CA LEU A 223 7.50 -11.22 -10.78
C LEU A 223 8.57 -11.76 -9.82
N ILE A 224 8.92 -10.95 -8.83
CA ILE A 224 9.42 -11.35 -7.52
C ILE A 224 8.82 -10.37 -6.53
#